data_AF-A0A661I3F8-F1
#
_entry.id   AF-A0A661I3F8-F1
#
_cell.length_a   1.000
_cell.length_b   1.000
_cell.length_c   1.000
_cell.angle_alpha   90.00
_cell.angle_beta   90.00
_cell.angle_gamma   90.00
#
_symmetry.space_group_name_H-M   'P 1'
#
loop_
_entity.id
_entity.type
_entity.pdbx_description
1 polymer ?
#
loop_
_entity_poly.entity_id
_entity_poly.type
_entity_poly.pdbx_seq_one_letter_code
_entity_poly.pdbx_strand_id
1 'polypeptide(L)'
;MLCSCQRILSQGEPRHCGNSKANNIISITPLDIDCEKKFKYNPDGTIEHTDEASQQTIRHLQLGIDKLNSLRNKAIEPFIIDPITLEEVSKNDAQIFAKKFLEKKDNRYNEFYTTIKYLFGEKHNTPT
;
A
#
# COMPACT_ATOMS: atom_id res chain seq x y z
N MET A 1 21.30 7.05 -8.35
CA MET A 1 20.19 6.58 -7.50
C MET A 1 19.94 5.12 -7.87
N LEU A 2 20.31 4.16 -7.01
CA LEU A 2 20.08 2.74 -7.29
C LEU A 2 18.57 2.50 -7.20
N CYS A 3 17.96 2.03 -8.29
CA CYS A 3 16.58 1.56 -8.28
C CYS A 3 16.53 0.29 -7.42
N SER A 4 16.14 0.42 -6.14
CA SER A 4 15.91 -0.74 -5.26
C SER A 4 14.77 -1.62 -5.77
N CYS A 5 13.78 -1.01 -6.44
CA CYS A 5 12.69 -1.70 -7.12
C CYS A 5 12.99 -1.90 -8.61
N GLN A 6 12.58 -3.03 -9.18
CA GLN A 6 12.67 -3.34 -10.62
C GLN A 6 14.09 -3.24 -11.22
N ARG A 7 15.08 -3.87 -10.56
CA ARG A 7 16.47 -3.99 -11.09
C ARG A 7 16.55 -4.77 -12.40
N ILE A 8 15.68 -5.78 -12.57
CA ILE A 8 15.52 -6.57 -13.78
C ILE A 8 14.05 -6.42 -14.19
N LEU A 9 13.81 -6.01 -15.44
CA LEU A 9 12.47 -5.82 -16.01
C LEU A 9 12.28 -6.78 -17.17
N SER A 10 11.17 -7.50 -17.15
CA SER A 10 10.73 -8.26 -18.32
C SER A 10 10.20 -7.32 -19.40
N GLN A 11 10.31 -7.72 -20.66
CA GLN A 11 9.75 -6.96 -21.76
C GLN A 11 8.23 -6.78 -21.57
N GLY A 12 7.76 -5.53 -21.66
CA GLY A 12 6.35 -5.17 -21.46
C GLY A 12 5.95 -4.89 -20.01
N GLU A 13 6.84 -5.05 -19.04
CA GLU A 13 6.53 -4.73 -17.64
C GLU A 13 6.51 -3.20 -17.40
N PRO A 14 5.44 -2.64 -16.81
CA PRO A 14 5.36 -1.21 -16.55
C PRO A 14 6.37 -0.79 -15.49
N ARG A 15 7.01 0.36 -15.71
CA ARG A 15 7.96 0.96 -14.75
C ARG A 15 7.21 1.61 -13.60
N HIS A 16 7.72 1.43 -12.38
CA HIS A 16 7.22 2.06 -11.17
C HIS A 16 8.36 2.36 -10.18
N CYS A 17 8.01 3.00 -9.07
CA CYS A 17 8.93 3.39 -7.99
C CYS A 17 10.17 4.14 -8.54
N GLY A 18 11.37 3.75 -8.11
CA GLY A 18 12.62 4.40 -8.52
C GLY A 18 12.88 4.39 -10.03
N ASN A 19 12.43 3.34 -10.74
CA ASN A 19 12.63 3.23 -12.18
C ASN A 19 11.77 4.27 -12.94
N SER A 20 10.51 4.45 -12.50
CA SER A 20 9.63 5.49 -13.03
C SER A 20 10.05 6.90 -12.60
N LYS A 21 10.50 7.06 -11.35
CA LYS A 21 10.90 8.36 -10.79
C LYS A 21 11.96 9.05 -11.65
N ALA A 22 12.93 8.27 -12.14
CA ALA A 22 14.14 8.78 -12.80
C ALA A 22 14.78 9.91 -11.96
N ASN A 23 14.99 11.08 -12.57
CA ASN A 23 15.59 12.25 -11.92
C ASN A 23 14.55 13.22 -11.33
N ASN A 24 13.25 12.92 -11.38
CA ASN A 24 12.24 13.79 -10.78
C ASN A 24 12.43 13.87 -9.27
N ILE A 25 12.31 15.06 -8.72
CA ILE A 25 12.32 15.29 -7.27
C ILE A 25 10.91 15.01 -6.74
N ILE A 26 10.81 14.31 -5.62
CA ILE A 26 9.55 14.08 -4.91
C ILE A 26 9.69 14.62 -3.49
N SER A 27 8.60 15.20 -2.98
CA SER A 27 8.57 15.87 -1.68
C SER A 27 8.25 14.93 -0.51
N ILE A 28 7.82 13.69 -0.80
CA ILE A 28 7.50 12.68 0.20
C ILE A 28 8.54 11.56 0.09
N THR A 29 9.19 11.24 1.21
CA THR A 29 10.12 10.13 1.33
C THR A 29 9.61 9.12 2.36
N PRO A 30 9.87 7.80 2.17
CA PRO A 30 9.56 6.79 3.17
C PRO A 30 10.21 7.01 4.55
N LEU A 31 11.19 7.92 4.63
CA LEU A 31 11.83 8.32 5.88
C LEU A 31 11.06 9.42 6.64
N ASP A 32 10.07 10.05 6.02
CA ASP A 32 9.24 11.05 6.68
C ASP A 32 8.31 10.38 7.68
N ILE A 33 8.23 10.95 8.89
CA ILE A 33 7.42 10.41 9.99
C ILE A 33 5.93 10.29 9.63
N ASP A 34 5.44 11.17 8.75
CA ASP A 34 4.05 11.22 8.31
C ASP A 34 3.83 10.67 6.90
N CYS A 35 4.82 10.01 6.28
CA CYS A 35 4.72 9.48 4.91
C CYS A 35 3.46 8.63 4.70
N GLU A 36 3.15 7.73 5.65
CA GLU A 36 1.98 6.85 5.56
C GLU A 36 0.64 7.62 5.53
N LYS A 37 0.57 8.78 6.17
CA LYS A 37 -0.66 9.59 6.26
C LYS A 37 -0.96 10.37 4.98
N LYS A 38 0.00 10.44 4.06
CA LYS A 38 -0.12 11.19 2.81
C LYS A 38 -0.91 10.46 1.72
N PHE A 39 -1.16 9.16 1.91
CA PHE A 39 -1.85 8.31 0.95
C PHE A 39 -3.11 7.70 1.58
N LYS A 40 -4.17 7.61 0.77
CA LYS A 40 -5.39 6.88 1.12
C LYS A 40 -5.48 5.63 0.25
N TYR A 41 -6.02 4.56 0.80
CA TYR A 41 -6.18 3.29 0.11
C TYR A 41 -7.65 2.89 0.08
N ASN A 42 -8.08 2.33 -1.03
CA ASN A 42 -9.44 1.83 -1.22
C ASN A 42 -9.49 0.30 -1.20
N PRO A 43 -10.65 -0.31 -0.88
CA PRO A 43 -10.82 -1.77 -0.87
C PRO A 43 -10.50 -2.46 -2.21
N ASP A 44 -10.62 -1.74 -3.32
CA ASP A 44 -10.29 -2.26 -4.66
C ASP A 44 -8.79 -2.22 -5.01
N GLY A 45 -7.95 -1.76 -4.07
CA GLY A 45 -6.51 -1.64 -4.24
C GLY A 45 -6.04 -0.32 -4.88
N THR A 46 -6.96 0.58 -5.25
CA THR A 46 -6.59 1.92 -5.73
C THR A 46 -6.00 2.78 -4.60
N ILE A 47 -5.21 3.78 -5.00
CA ILE A 47 -4.53 4.71 -4.10
C ILE A 47 -4.90 6.14 -4.47
N GLU A 48 -5.22 6.94 -3.46
CA GLU A 48 -5.61 8.34 -3.61
C GLU A 48 -4.62 9.25 -2.87
N HIS A 49 -4.49 10.47 -3.39
CA HIS A 49 -3.68 11.52 -2.78
C HIS A 49 -4.49 12.32 -1.76
N THR A 50 -3.79 12.96 -0.82
CA THR A 50 -4.39 13.85 0.19
C THR A 50 -4.07 15.33 -0.04
N ASP A 51 -3.00 15.59 -0.80
CA ASP A 51 -2.47 16.90 -1.11
C ASP A 51 -1.70 16.86 -2.45
N GLU A 52 -1.19 18.00 -2.90
CA GLU A 52 -0.44 18.10 -4.15
C GLU A 52 0.86 17.28 -4.11
N ALA A 53 1.54 17.23 -2.97
CA ALA A 53 2.78 16.47 -2.81
C ALA A 53 2.57 14.96 -3.00
N SER A 54 1.50 14.41 -2.44
CA SER A 54 1.10 13.01 -2.63
C SER A 54 0.62 12.73 -4.05
N GLN A 55 -0.08 13.67 -4.69
CA GLN A 55 -0.46 13.56 -6.10
C GLN A 55 0.77 13.45 -7.01
N GLN A 56 1.73 14.36 -6.85
CA GLN A 56 2.98 14.35 -7.60
C GLN A 56 3.77 13.06 -7.33
N THR A 57 3.80 12.60 -6.07
CA THR A 57 4.50 11.37 -5.69
C THR A 57 3.87 10.13 -6.33
N ILE A 58 2.54 9.99 -6.30
CA ILE A 58 1.82 8.91 -7.00
C ILE A 58 2.13 8.93 -8.50
N ARG A 59 2.12 10.11 -9.12
CA ARG A 59 2.39 10.27 -10.56
C ARG A 59 3.83 9.92 -10.93
N HIS A 60 4.83 10.44 -10.20
CA HIS A 60 6.24 10.23 -10.51
C HIS A 60 6.69 8.79 -10.23
N LEU A 61 6.20 8.20 -9.13
CA LEU A 61 6.50 6.83 -8.77
C LEU A 61 5.56 5.81 -9.45
N GLN A 62 4.56 6.28 -10.20
CA GLN A 62 3.54 5.44 -10.84
C GLN A 62 2.89 4.48 -9.85
N LEU A 63 2.55 4.96 -8.64
CA LEU A 63 1.98 4.11 -7.58
C LEU A 63 0.56 3.65 -7.95
N GLY A 64 -0.18 4.40 -8.76
CA GLY A 64 -1.56 4.09 -9.12
C GLY A 64 -1.74 3.22 -10.37
N ILE A 65 -0.69 2.60 -10.92
CA ILE A 65 -0.81 1.76 -12.12
C ILE A 65 -1.57 0.46 -11.84
N ASP A 66 -2.20 -0.09 -12.88
CA ASP A 66 -3.01 -1.32 -12.80
C ASP A 66 -2.29 -2.48 -12.13
N LYS A 67 -0.99 -2.66 -12.42
CA LYS A 67 -0.17 -3.70 -11.78
C LYS A 67 -0.15 -3.54 -10.26
N LEU A 68 0.14 -2.34 -9.75
CA LEU A 68 0.23 -2.11 -8.31
C LEU A 68 -1.14 -2.10 -7.65
N ASN A 69 -2.17 -1.60 -8.32
CA ASN A 69 -3.55 -1.68 -7.83
C ASN A 69 -4.01 -3.14 -7.71
N SER A 70 -3.73 -3.98 -8.71
CA SER A 70 -4.04 -5.41 -8.69
C SER A 70 -3.28 -6.15 -7.58
N LEU A 71 -2.00 -5.83 -7.36
CA LEU A 71 -1.24 -6.44 -6.26
C LEU A 71 -1.78 -6.02 -4.88
N ARG A 72 -2.18 -4.75 -4.70
CA ARG A 72 -2.87 -4.31 -3.48
C ARG A 72 -4.20 -5.04 -3.30
N ASN A 73 -5.02 -5.11 -4.35
CA ASN A 73 -6.32 -5.76 -4.32
C ASN A 73 -6.18 -7.23 -3.83
N LYS A 74 -5.25 -7.99 -4.41
CA LYS A 74 -4.97 -9.36 -3.99
C LYS A 74 -4.54 -9.50 -2.53
N ALA A 75 -3.82 -8.50 -1.99
CA ALA A 75 -3.44 -8.49 -0.59
C ALA A 75 -4.63 -8.13 0.33
N ILE A 76 -5.58 -7.33 -0.16
CA ILE A 76 -6.78 -6.88 0.56
C ILE A 76 -7.88 -7.95 0.57
N GLU A 77 -8.06 -8.68 -0.53
CA GLU A 77 -9.17 -9.60 -0.76
C GLU A 77 -9.44 -10.58 0.41
N PRO A 78 -8.44 -11.22 1.05
CA PRO A 78 -8.67 -12.15 2.16
C PRO A 78 -9.23 -11.51 3.44
N PHE A 79 -9.23 -10.17 3.52
CA PHE A 79 -9.82 -9.41 4.64
C PHE A 79 -11.26 -8.98 4.35
N ILE A 80 -11.75 -9.20 3.13
CA ILE A 80 -13.10 -8.85 2.69
C ILE A 80 -13.92 -10.10 2.43
N ILE A 81 -13.36 -11.09 1.74
CA ILE A 81 -14.00 -12.36 1.42
C ILE A 81 -13.15 -13.50 1.98
N ASP A 82 -13.77 -14.40 2.73
CA ASP A 82 -13.10 -15.58 3.24
C ASP A 82 -12.77 -16.52 2.07
N PRO A 83 -11.50 -16.92 1.87
CA PRO A 83 -11.09 -17.67 0.68
C PRO A 83 -11.58 -19.13 0.66
N ILE A 84 -12.16 -19.63 1.76
CA ILE A 84 -12.67 -21.00 1.87
C ILE A 84 -14.19 -21.01 1.72
N THR A 85 -14.88 -20.14 2.45
CA THR A 85 -16.36 -20.08 2.48
C THR A 85 -16.95 -19.18 1.39
N LEU A 86 -16.15 -18.26 0.83
CA LEU A 86 -16.55 -17.23 -0.13
C LEU A 86 -17.59 -16.24 0.44
N GLU A 87 -17.69 -16.16 1.77
CA GLU A 87 -18.56 -15.24 2.47
C GLU A 87 -17.83 -13.94 2.86
N GLU A 88 -18.58 -12.87 3.10
CA GLU A 88 -18.02 -11.61 3.59
C GLU A 88 -17.43 -11.79 5.00
N VAL A 89 -16.20 -11.32 5.18
CA VAL A 89 -15.52 -11.31 6.47
C VAL A 89 -16.10 -10.19 7.32
N SER A 90 -16.52 -10.52 8.54
CA SER A 90 -17.01 -9.50 9.46
C SER A 90 -15.92 -8.48 9.78
N LYS A 91 -16.30 -7.22 10.03
CA LYS A 91 -15.33 -6.16 10.38
C LYS A 91 -14.44 -6.56 11.57
N ASN A 92 -15.01 -7.24 12.57
CA ASN A 92 -14.27 -7.65 13.76
C ASN A 92 -13.22 -8.72 13.42
N ASP A 93 -13.59 -9.71 12.61
CA ASP A 93 -12.67 -10.78 12.20
C ASP A 93 -11.56 -10.24 11.29
N ALA A 94 -11.90 -9.32 10.37
CA ALA A 94 -10.93 -8.61 9.54
C ALA A 94 -9.91 -7.84 10.40
N GLN A 95 -10.36 -7.17 11.47
CA GLN A 95 -9.48 -6.46 12.42
C GLN A 95 -8.58 -7.42 13.22
N ILE A 96 -9.13 -8.55 13.69
CA ILE A 96 -8.34 -9.59 14.39
C ILE A 96 -7.26 -10.16 13.47
N PHE A 97 -7.62 -10.42 12.21
CA PHE A 97 -6.67 -10.92 11.22
C PHE A 97 -5.60 -9.88 10.89
N ALA A 98 -6.01 -8.62 10.66
CA ALA A 98 -5.10 -7.51 10.38
C ALA A 98 -4.09 -7.31 11.52
N LYS A 99 -4.53 -7.39 12.78
CA LYS A 99 -3.62 -7.30 13.93
C LYS A 99 -2.48 -8.30 13.85
N LYS A 100 -2.77 -9.57 13.57
CA LYS A 100 -1.75 -10.62 13.39
C LYS A 100 -0.91 -10.43 12.12
N PHE A 101 -1.51 -9.95 11.04
CA PHE A 101 -0.81 -9.66 9.79
C PHE A 101 0.19 -8.50 9.94
N LEU A 102 -0.12 -7.51 10.77
CA LEU A 102 0.72 -6.34 11.00
C LEU A 102 1.85 -6.58 12.02
N GLU A 103 1.92 -7.77 12.63
CA GLU A 103 3.05 -8.14 13.47
C GLU A 103 4.31 -8.35 12.64
N LYS A 104 5.45 -7.92 13.20
CA LYS A 104 6.75 -8.12 12.59
C LYS A 104 7.17 -9.59 12.73
N LYS A 105 7.51 -10.24 11.62
CA LYS A 105 7.99 -11.63 11.57
C LYS A 105 9.38 -11.66 10.98
N ASP A 106 10.32 -12.37 11.61
CA ASP A 106 11.72 -12.48 11.15
C ASP A 106 12.36 -11.12 10.81
N ASN A 107 12.11 -10.14 11.67
CA ASN A 107 12.56 -8.76 11.51
C ASN A 107 12.03 -8.03 10.24
N ARG A 108 10.94 -8.52 9.65
CA ARG A 108 10.28 -7.95 8.47
C ARG A 108 8.78 -7.74 8.71
N TYR A 109 8.20 -6.77 8.01
CA TYR A 109 6.75 -6.62 7.92
C TYR A 109 6.24 -7.33 6.67
N ASN A 110 4.97 -7.75 6.70
CA ASN A 110 4.33 -8.30 5.51
C ASN A 110 4.19 -7.24 4.41
N GLU A 111 4.13 -7.70 3.17
CA GLU A 111 3.89 -6.82 2.01
C GLU A 111 2.57 -6.06 2.17
N PHE A 112 2.52 -4.86 1.61
CA PHE A 112 1.35 -3.96 1.71
C PHE A 112 0.92 -3.63 3.15
N TYR A 113 1.85 -3.70 4.11
CA TYR A 113 1.64 -3.34 5.51
C TYR A 113 0.79 -2.07 5.70
N THR A 114 1.20 -0.95 5.10
CA THR A 114 0.51 0.34 5.27
C THR A 114 -0.91 0.31 4.69
N THR A 115 -1.15 -0.41 3.59
CA THR A 115 -2.48 -0.60 3.00
C THR A 115 -3.41 -1.33 3.98
N ILE A 116 -2.95 -2.47 4.52
CA ILE A 116 -3.74 -3.28 5.46
C ILE A 116 -3.98 -2.53 6.76
N LYS A 117 -2.96 -1.82 7.27
CA LYS A 117 -3.08 -0.96 8.45
C LYS A 117 -4.10 0.17 8.24
N TYR A 118 -4.11 0.80 7.06
CA TYR A 118 -5.05 1.88 6.76
C TYR A 118 -6.52 1.38 6.71
N LEU A 119 -6.76 0.23 6.06
CA LEU A 119 -8.10 -0.30 5.85
C LEU A 119 -8.68 -1.04 7.08
N PHE A 120 -7.86 -1.84 7.75
CA PHE A 120 -8.30 -2.81 8.76
C PHE A 120 -7.60 -2.67 10.11
N GLY A 121 -6.65 -1.73 10.26
CA GLY A 121 -5.98 -1.48 11.53
C GLY A 121 -6.93 -0.97 12.61
N GLU A 122 -6.52 -1.13 13.87
CA GLU A 122 -7.19 -0.50 15.00
C GLU A 122 -7.08 1.03 14.83
N LYS A 123 -8.22 1.73 14.75
CA LYS A 123 -8.21 3.20 14.82
C LYS A 123 -7.91 3.56 16.27
N HIS A 124 -6.68 4.00 16.54
CA HIS A 124 -6.44 4.75 17.78
C HIS A 124 -7.31 6.00 17.70
N ASN A 125 -8.35 6.06 18.54
CA ASN A 125 -9.09 7.29 18.78
C ASN A 125 -8.05 8.37 19.14
N THR A 126 -7.78 9.27 18.21
CA THR A 126 -7.14 10.53 18.53
C THR A 126 -8.24 11.37 19.18
N PRO A 127 -8.04 11.90 20.39
CA PRO A 127 -9.03 12.78 21.00
C PRO A 127 -9.23 13.97 20.05
N THR A 128 -10.49 14.24 19.74
CA THR A 128 -10.97 15.49 19.14
C THR A 128 -10.51 16.71 19.92
#